data_AF-A0A9X7XR60-F1
#
_entry.id   AF-A0A9X7XR60-F1
#
_cell.length_a   1.000
_cell.length_b   1.000
_cell.length_c   1.000
_cell.angle_alpha   90.00
_cell.angle_beta   90.00
_cell.angle_gamma   90.00
#
_symmetry.space_group_name_H-M   'P 1'
#
loop_
_entity.id
_entity.type
_entity.pdbx_description
1 polymer ?
#
loop_
_entity_poly.entity_id
_entity_poly.type
_entity_poly.pdbx_seq_one_letter_code
_entity_poly.pdbx_strand_id
1 'polypeptide(L)'
;MKIALHQIAYQIGMHPAEMAKLVYEGEVTGEVPDRNPQAKDAWVDLHSLKNFIEWKFDQGAFDQMFFDKAMRHLNKAMGKK
;
A
#
# COMPACT_ATOMS: atom_id res chain seq x y z
N MET A 1 11.06 4.09 -0.22
CA MET A 1 10.76 4.65 1.13
C MET A 1 9.78 3.72 1.80
N LYS A 2 10.02 3.27 3.03
CA LYS A 2 9.14 2.32 3.72
C LYS A 2 8.15 2.99 4.67
N ILE A 3 6.96 2.43 4.78
CA ILE A 3 5.93 2.83 5.75
C ILE A 3 5.35 1.59 6.42
N ALA A 4 4.86 1.73 7.64
CA ALA A 4 4.14 0.66 8.33
C ALA A 4 2.92 0.23 7.50
N LEU A 5 2.80 -1.09 7.27
CA LEU A 5 1.79 -1.67 6.37
C LEU A 5 0.37 -1.31 6.80
N HIS A 6 0.04 -1.57 8.07
CA HIS A 6 -1.30 -1.30 8.60
C HIS A 6 -1.68 0.18 8.51
N GLN A 7 -0.72 1.10 8.71
CA GLN A 7 -0.99 2.53 8.67
C GLN A 7 -1.40 2.99 7.28
N ILE A 8 -0.63 2.62 6.25
CA ILE A 8 -0.92 3.06 4.89
C ILE A 8 -2.16 2.35 4.33
N ALA A 9 -2.37 1.07 4.67
CA ALA A 9 -3.55 0.32 4.25
C ALA A 9 -4.85 1.04 4.67
N TYR A 10 -5.00 1.36 5.95
CA TYR A 10 -6.18 2.09 6.43
C TYR A 10 -6.33 3.48 5.80
N GLN A 11 -5.22 4.19 5.58
CA GLN A 11 -5.25 5.52 4.96
C GLN A 11 -5.76 5.50 3.53
N ILE A 12 -5.35 4.51 2.72
CA ILE A 12 -5.81 4.40 1.34
C ILE A 12 -7.19 3.72 1.23
N GLY A 13 -7.67 3.10 2.31
CA GLY A 13 -8.96 2.40 2.34
C GLY A 13 -8.87 0.93 1.89
N MET A 14 -7.71 0.31 2.08
CA MET A 14 -7.48 -1.13 1.86
C MET A 14 -7.35 -1.83 3.23
N HIS A 15 -7.89 -3.04 3.38
CA HIS A 15 -7.71 -3.76 4.63
C HIS A 15 -6.25 -4.23 4.77
N PRO A 16 -5.61 -4.19 5.97
CA PRO A 16 -4.21 -4.63 6.12
C PRO A 16 -3.97 -6.07 5.66
N ALA A 17 -4.96 -6.95 5.79
CA ALA A 17 -4.85 -8.32 5.27
C ALA A 17 -4.78 -8.39 3.73
N GLU A 18 -5.50 -7.51 3.03
CA GLU A 18 -5.42 -7.39 1.57
C GLU A 18 -4.06 -6.85 1.16
N MET A 19 -3.57 -5.81 1.84
CA MET A 19 -2.22 -5.28 1.61
C MET A 19 -1.14 -6.34 1.85
N ALA A 20 -1.25 -7.14 2.91
CA ALA A 20 -0.32 -8.24 3.15
C ALA A 20 -0.37 -9.31 2.07
N LYS A 21 -1.55 -9.61 1.54
CA LYS A 21 -1.71 -10.51 0.40
C LYS A 21 -0.92 -10.01 -0.82
N LEU A 22 -0.98 -8.71 -1.13
CA LEU A 22 -0.19 -8.12 -2.21
C LEU A 22 1.33 -8.30 -2.01
N VAL A 23 1.79 -8.23 -0.75
CA VAL A 23 3.19 -8.49 -0.42
C VAL A 23 3.56 -9.97 -0.63
N TYR A 24 2.71 -10.90 -0.20
CA TYR A 24 2.97 -12.33 -0.39
C TYR A 24 2.93 -12.75 -1.86
N GLU A 25 2.08 -12.11 -2.65
CA GLU A 25 1.95 -12.36 -4.10
C GLU A 25 3.06 -11.68 -4.90
N GLY A 26 3.90 -10.85 -4.26
CA GLY A 26 4.98 -10.13 -4.92
C GLY A 26 4.53 -8.93 -5.77
N GLU A 27 3.24 -8.56 -5.68
CA GLU A 27 2.65 -7.40 -6.35
C GLU A 27 3.16 -6.08 -5.76
N VAL A 28 3.44 -6.08 -4.45
CA VAL A 28 4.00 -4.93 -3.73
C VAL A 28 5.20 -5.37 -2.91
N THR A 29 6.30 -4.62 -3.00
CA THR A 29 7.50 -4.86 -2.18
C THR A 29 7.20 -4.50 -0.72
N GLY A 30 7.48 -5.43 0.19
CA GLY A 30 7.27 -5.24 1.62
C GLY A 30 7.72 -6.45 2.43
N GLU A 31 7.40 -6.41 3.72
CA GLU A 31 7.66 -7.50 4.65
C GLU A 31 6.50 -7.62 5.62
N VAL A 32 6.06 -8.86 5.89
CA VAL A 32 4.99 -9.16 6.84
C VAL A 32 5.43 -10.29 7.78
N PRO A 33 6.13 -9.95 8.87
CA PRO A 33 6.67 -10.91 9.84
C PRO A 33 5.56 -11.74 10.48
N ASP A 34 5.81 -13.03 10.69
CA ASP A 34 4.87 -14.01 11.27
C ASP A 34 3.49 -14.03 10.61
N ARG A 35 3.42 -13.58 9.37
CA ARG A 35 2.19 -13.33 8.61
C ARG A 35 1.22 -12.36 9.29
N ASN A 36 1.71 -11.50 10.16
CA ASN A 36 0.93 -10.54 10.92
C ASN A 36 1.02 -9.12 10.30
N PRO A 37 -0.01 -8.65 9.56
CA PRO A 37 -0.02 -7.30 8.95
C PRO A 37 0.01 -6.16 9.97
N GLN A 38 -0.28 -6.43 11.23
CA GLN A 38 -0.24 -5.44 12.31
C GLN A 38 1.07 -5.49 13.11
N ALA A 39 2.01 -6.36 12.74
CA ALA A 39 3.31 -6.41 13.38
C ALA A 39 4.01 -5.05 13.25
N LYS A 40 4.76 -4.68 14.29
CA LYS A 40 5.43 -3.36 14.35
C LYS A 40 6.46 -3.19 13.23
N ASP A 41 7.03 -4.30 12.81
CA ASP A 41 8.01 -4.48 11.75
C ASP A 41 7.37 -4.82 10.39
N ALA A 42 6.04 -4.93 10.28
CA ALA A 42 5.38 -5.07 8.98
C ALA A 42 5.42 -3.74 8.21
N TRP A 43 5.97 -3.75 6.98
CA TRP A 43 6.17 -2.55 6.17
C TRP A 43 5.92 -2.82 4.68
N VAL A 44 5.66 -1.73 3.94
CA VAL A 44 5.58 -1.73 2.47
C VAL A 44 6.40 -0.59 1.88
N ASP A 45 6.96 -0.79 0.69
CA ASP A 45 7.62 0.28 -0.06
C ASP A 45 6.59 1.14 -0.80
N LEU A 46 6.67 2.46 -0.57
CA LEU A 46 5.74 3.44 -1.11
C LEU A 46 5.79 3.55 -2.64
N HIS A 47 6.96 3.37 -3.28
CA HIS A 47 7.05 3.44 -4.75
C HIS A 47 6.42 2.20 -5.37
N SER A 48 6.73 1.02 -4.82
CA SER A 48 6.10 -0.22 -5.28
C SER A 48 4.58 -0.17 -5.13
N LEU A 49 4.08 0.31 -3.99
CA LEU A 49 2.64 0.45 -3.76
C LEU A 49 2.00 1.48 -4.70
N LYS A 50 2.68 2.61 -4.97
CA LYS A 50 2.20 3.61 -5.92
C LYS A 50 2.06 3.03 -7.33
N ASN A 51 3.11 2.36 -7.82
CA ASN A 51 3.10 1.74 -9.14
C ASN A 51 1.98 0.70 -9.28
N PHE A 52 1.76 -0.11 -8.23
CA PHE A 52 0.66 -1.07 -8.20
C PHE A 52 -0.71 -0.39 -8.34
N ILE A 53 -0.95 0.68 -7.59
CA ILE A 53 -2.24 1.39 -7.63
C ILE A 53 -2.47 2.06 -8.98
N GLU A 54 -1.44 2.71 -9.54
CA GLU A 54 -1.51 3.30 -10.89
C GLU A 54 -1.83 2.23 -11.95
N TRP A 55 -1.11 1.10 -11.92
CA TRP A 55 -1.36 -0.02 -12.83
C TRP A 55 -2.78 -0.60 -12.72
N LYS A 56 -3.29 -0.79 -11.50
CA LYS A 56 -4.66 -1.29 -11.29
C LYS A 56 -5.72 -0.28 -11.71
N PHE A 57 -5.47 1.01 -11.53
CA PHE A 57 -6.35 2.06 -12.02
C PHE A 57 -6.41 2.08 -13.55
N ASP A 58 -5.27 1.96 -14.23
CA ASP A 58 -5.20 1.87 -15.70
C ASP A 58 -5.95 0.64 -16.26
N GLN A 59 -6.03 -0.43 -15.48
CA GLN A 59 -6.82 -1.63 -15.80
C GLN A 59 -8.32 -1.48 -15.52
N GLY A 60 -8.77 -0.36 -14.94
CA GLY A 60 -10.16 -0.15 -14.52
C GLY A 60 -10.55 -0.96 -13.26
N ALA A 61 -9.59 -1.49 -12.51
CA ALA A 61 -9.84 -2.27 -11.30
C ALA A 61 -10.13 -1.39 -10.07
N PHE A 62 -9.69 -0.13 -10.10
CA PHE A 62 -9.98 0.88 -9.08
C PHE A 62 -10.74 2.06 -9.68
N ASP A 63 -11.69 2.60 -8.92
CA ASP A 63 -12.40 3.82 -9.33
C ASP A 63 -11.55 5.08 -9.08
N GLN A 64 -11.96 6.19 -9.69
CA GLN A 64 -11.27 7.49 -9.55
C GLN A 64 -11.19 7.95 -8.09
N MET A 65 -12.24 7.70 -7.29
CA MET A 65 -12.31 8.15 -5.90
C MET A 65 -11.27 7.44 -5.03
N PHE A 66 -11.13 6.12 -5.20
CA PHE A 66 -10.10 5.31 -4.55
C PHE A 66 -8.71 5.76 -4.99
N PHE A 67 -8.50 5.92 -6.29
CA PHE A 67 -7.21 6.34 -6.85
C PHE A 67 -6.76 7.70 -6.27
N ASP A 68 -7.63 8.70 -6.29
CA ASP A 68 -7.33 10.04 -5.78
C ASP A 68 -7.02 10.03 -4.28
N LYS A 69 -7.76 9.21 -3.51
CA LYS A 69 -7.50 9.02 -2.08
C LYS A 69 -6.13 8.38 -1.86
N ALA A 70 -5.84 7.29 -2.56
CA ALA A 70 -4.58 6.57 -2.45
C ALA A 70 -3.39 7.47 -2.79
N MET A 71 -3.42 8.17 -3.92
CA MET A 71 -2.35 9.05 -4.38
C MET A 71 -2.09 10.20 -3.39
N ARG A 72 -3.14 10.79 -2.82
CA ARG A 72 -3.00 11.84 -1.79
C ARG A 72 -2.21 11.35 -0.57
N HIS A 73 -2.54 10.17 -0.07
CA HIS A 73 -1.87 9.61 1.11
C HIS A 73 -0.45 9.14 0.79
N LEU A 74 -0.23 8.50 -0.35
CA LEU A 74 1.09 8.08 -0.81
C LEU A 74 2.02 9.28 -1.05
N ASN A 75 1.57 10.30 -1.78
CA ASN A 75 2.37 11.50 -2.05
C ASN A 75 2.70 12.23 -0.74
N LYS A 76 1.76 12.30 0.22
CA LYS A 76 2.03 12.86 1.55
C LYS A 76 3.06 12.04 2.33
N ALA A 77 3.00 10.72 2.28
CA ALA A 77 3.97 9.84 2.94
C ALA A 77 5.37 9.95 2.32
N MET A 78 5.44 10.11 1.00
CA MET A 78 6.70 10.27 0.25
C MET A 78 7.32 11.67 0.41
N GLY A 79 6.50 12.70 0.64
CA GLY A 79 6.96 14.08 0.84
C GLY A 79 7.53 14.38 2.22
N LYS A 80 7.31 13.49 3.21
CA LYS A 80 7.94 13.59 4.54
C LYS A 80 9.38 13.09 4.44
N LYS A 81 10.30 14.01 4.16
CA LYS A 81 11.74 13.81 4.37
C LYS A 81 12.09 13.91 5.84
#